data_AF-A0A443RUW8-F1
#
_entry.id   AF-A0A443RUW8-F1
#
_cell.length_a   1.000
_cell.length_b   1.000
_cell.length_c   1.000
_cell.angle_alpha   90.00
_cell.angle_beta   90.00
_cell.angle_gamma   90.00
#
_symmetry.space_group_name_H-M   'P 1'
#
loop_
_entity.id
_entity.type
_entity.pdbx_description
1 polymer ?
#
loop_
_entity_poly.entity_id
_entity_poly.type
_entity_poly.pdbx_seq_one_letter_code
_entity_poly.pdbx_strand_id
1 'polypeptide(L)'
;MNTYHGEHNKKIIFVDKSMVVPYNPCLLMKYDCHINVEYCRSIMGIKYIYNNDEAKNAKISNEIRDYIDCRYLSASESAWRIFELPLHGRSHSVGRLPVHLPGVNRVLFEEGKESEAIAKNGDTKLTAFFQLNKIAKEARQIKYEDIPLQYKW
;
A
#
# COMPACT_ATOMS: atom_id res chain seq x y z
N MET A 1 10.62 -32.39 29.38
CA MET A 1 10.96 -31.73 28.11
C MET A 1 10.97 -32.81 27.04
N ASN A 2 10.05 -32.79 26.09
CA ASN A 2 9.97 -33.83 25.06
C ASN A 2 10.86 -33.42 23.88
N THR A 3 12.09 -33.92 23.85
CA THR A 3 12.98 -33.86 22.67
C THR A 3 12.64 -35.02 21.74
N TYR A 4 12.52 -34.74 20.45
CA TYR A 4 12.24 -35.75 19.43
C TYR A 4 13.54 -36.12 18.72
N HIS A 5 13.68 -37.39 18.36
CA HIS A 5 14.85 -37.91 17.66
C HIS A 5 14.52 -38.10 16.18
N GLY A 6 15.23 -37.40 15.31
CA GLY A 6 15.20 -37.63 13.87
C GLY A 6 16.56 -38.10 13.38
N GLU A 7 16.59 -39.02 12.42
CA GLU A 7 17.82 -39.43 11.74
C GLU A 7 17.84 -38.84 10.33
N HIS A 8 18.88 -38.08 10.01
CA HIS A 8 19.12 -37.59 8.66
C HIS A 8 20.57 -37.87 8.28
N ASN A 9 20.79 -38.56 7.14
CA ASN A 9 22.11 -38.97 6.67
C ASN A 9 22.96 -39.69 7.73
N LYS A 10 22.36 -40.65 8.46
CA LYS A 10 23.02 -41.44 9.53
C LYS A 10 23.56 -40.60 10.70
N LYS A 11 23.10 -39.36 10.86
CA LYS A 11 23.37 -38.53 12.02
C LYS A 11 22.07 -38.33 12.82
N ILE A 12 22.17 -38.54 14.12
CA ILE A 12 21.09 -38.26 15.06
C ILE A 12 21.03 -36.75 15.25
N ILE A 13 19.89 -36.17 14.88
CA ILE A 13 19.62 -34.75 15.08
C ILE A 13 18.64 -34.62 16.25
N PHE A 14 19.03 -33.81 17.22
CA PHE A 14 18.17 -33.45 18.34
C PHE A 14 17.28 -32.28 17.89
N VAL A 15 15.98 -32.54 17.80
CA VAL A 15 14.99 -31.53 17.43
C VAL A 15 14.19 -31.18 18.68
N ASP A 16 14.18 -29.89 19.02
CA ASP A 16 13.35 -29.36 20.10
C ASP A 16 12.10 -28.68 19.54
N LYS A 17 11.16 -28.34 20.44
CA LYS A 17 9.92 -27.65 20.04
C LYS A 17 10.16 -26.22 19.55
N SER A 18 11.35 -25.64 19.76
CA SER A 18 11.70 -24.31 19.25
C SER A 18 12.09 -24.34 17.77
N MET A 19 12.44 -25.52 17.25
CA MET A 19 12.73 -25.76 15.83
C MET A 19 11.49 -26.10 14.99
N VAL A 20 10.32 -26.23 15.61
CA VAL A 20 9.05 -26.47 14.91
C VAL A 20 8.36 -25.13 14.71
N VAL A 21 8.15 -24.76 13.45
CA VAL A 21 7.38 -23.57 13.08
C VAL A 21 5.98 -23.70 13.70
N PRO A 22 5.49 -22.70 14.46
CA PRO A 22 4.16 -22.76 15.07
C PRO A 22 3.10 -22.98 13.99
N TYR A 23 2.33 -24.07 14.08
CA TYR A 23 1.27 -24.37 13.12
C TYR A 23 -0.09 -23.93 13.65
N ASN A 24 -0.99 -23.55 12.75
CA ASN A 24 -2.38 -23.22 13.09
C ASN A 24 -3.28 -24.45 12.81
N PRO A 25 -3.83 -25.11 13.85
CA PRO A 25 -4.64 -26.33 13.68
C PRO A 25 -5.87 -26.15 12.79
N CYS A 26 -6.52 -24.97 12.85
CA CYS A 26 -7.70 -24.68 12.04
C CYS A 26 -7.36 -24.60 10.55
N LEU A 27 -6.19 -24.03 10.22
CA LEU A 27 -5.74 -23.94 8.83
C LEU A 27 -5.29 -25.30 8.30
N LEU A 28 -4.55 -26.08 9.11
CA LEU A 28 -4.15 -27.43 8.76
C LEU A 28 -5.36 -28.32 8.46
N MET A 29 -6.36 -28.31 9.34
CA MET A 29 -7.57 -29.13 9.18
C MET A 29 -8.43 -28.70 7.98
N LYS A 30 -8.40 -27.41 7.61
CA LYS A 30 -9.19 -26.89 6.48
C LYS A 30 -8.55 -27.17 5.12
N TYR A 31 -7.22 -27.12 5.03
CA TYR A 31 -6.49 -27.17 3.75
C TYR A 31 -5.60 -28.42 3.59
N ASP A 32 -5.56 -29.29 4.60
CA ASP A 32 -4.75 -30.52 4.65
C ASP A 32 -3.26 -30.27 4.30
N CYS A 33 -2.74 -29.11 4.70
CA CYS A 33 -1.36 -28.73 4.45
C CYS A 33 -0.79 -27.85 5.57
N HIS A 34 0.54 -27.90 5.74
CA HIS A 34 1.23 -27.09 6.75
C HIS A 34 1.37 -25.64 6.26
N ILE A 35 0.58 -24.74 6.84
CA ILE A 35 0.58 -23.31 6.49
C ILE A 35 1.34 -22.51 7.55
N ASN A 36 2.40 -21.82 7.13
CA ASN A 36 3.10 -20.83 7.95
C ASN A 36 2.37 -19.48 7.85
N VAL A 37 2.06 -18.86 9.00
CA VAL A 37 1.41 -17.54 9.05
C VAL A 37 2.36 -16.57 9.73
N GLU A 38 2.88 -15.62 8.96
CA GLU A 38 3.79 -14.59 9.45
C GLU A 38 3.10 -13.22 9.45
N TYR A 39 3.19 -12.51 10.57
CA TYR A 39 2.76 -11.12 10.64
C TYR A 39 3.90 -10.22 10.17
N CYS A 40 3.76 -9.68 8.96
CA CYS A 40 4.74 -8.79 8.40
C CYS A 40 4.40 -7.33 8.71
N ARG A 41 5.27 -6.63 9.45
CA ARG A 41 5.04 -5.23 9.85
C ARG A 41 5.37 -4.21 8.74
N SER A 42 6.16 -4.59 7.73
CA SER A 42 6.64 -3.66 6.70
C SER A 42 6.69 -4.30 5.31
N ILE A 43 6.62 -3.47 4.28
CA ILE A 43 6.73 -3.89 2.87
C ILE A 43 8.06 -4.63 2.61
N MET A 44 9.13 -4.25 3.31
CA MET A 44 10.41 -4.94 3.26
C MET A 44 10.32 -6.39 3.73
N GLY A 45 9.51 -6.68 4.75
CA GLY A 45 9.30 -8.06 5.17
C GLY A 45 8.40 -8.85 4.19
N ILE A 46 7.50 -8.19 3.44
CA ILE A 46 6.76 -8.85 2.34
C ILE A 46 7.73 -9.23 1.23
N LYS A 47 8.67 -8.33 0.88
CA LYS A 47 9.76 -8.63 -0.06
C LYS A 47 10.62 -9.80 0.45
N TYR A 48 10.91 -9.87 1.74
CA TYR A 48 11.65 -10.99 2.34
C TYR A 48 10.91 -12.33 2.20
N ILE A 49 9.59 -12.36 2.42
CA ILE A 49 8.78 -13.57 2.32
C ILE A 49 8.73 -14.11 0.89
N TYR A 50 8.68 -13.23 -0.11
CA TYR A 50 8.51 -13.64 -1.52
C TYR A 50 9.81 -13.71 -2.33
N ASN A 51 10.80 -12.87 -2.05
CA ASN A 51 12.08 -12.82 -2.75
C ASN A 51 13.22 -13.17 -1.78
N ASN A 52 13.53 -14.45 -1.68
CA ASN A 52 14.51 -15.03 -0.73
C ASN A 52 15.97 -14.55 -0.90
N ASP A 53 16.31 -13.75 -1.91
CA ASP A 53 17.72 -13.53 -2.29
C ASP A 53 18.27 -12.10 -2.10
N GLU A 54 17.44 -11.08 -1.88
CA GLU A 54 17.93 -9.68 -1.96
C GLU A 54 18.07 -8.92 -0.63
N ALA A 55 17.83 -9.56 0.52
CA ALA A 55 17.96 -8.89 1.81
C ALA A 55 19.40 -8.81 2.35
N LYS A 56 20.43 -8.93 1.51
CA LYS A 56 21.83 -8.97 1.96
C LYS A 56 22.68 -7.73 1.68
N ASN A 57 22.17 -6.68 1.05
CA ASN A 57 22.98 -5.48 0.84
C ASN A 57 22.20 -4.22 1.20
N ALA A 58 22.53 -3.64 2.35
CA ALA A 58 22.24 -2.25 2.67
C ALA A 58 23.03 -1.36 1.68
N LYS A 59 22.51 -1.22 0.46
CA LYS A 59 23.03 -0.33 -0.56
C LYS A 59 22.17 0.93 -0.57
N ILE A 60 22.83 2.07 -0.77
CA ILE A 60 22.25 3.42 -0.84
C ILE A 60 20.87 3.36 -1.51
N SER A 61 19.82 3.60 -0.73
CA SER A 61 18.42 3.51 -1.13
C SER A 61 18.11 4.58 -2.16
N ASN A 62 17.77 4.17 -3.38
CA ASN A 62 17.21 5.08 -4.36
C ASN A 62 15.70 5.07 -4.18
N GLU A 63 15.18 6.05 -3.45
CA GLU A 63 13.75 6.18 -3.11
C GLU A 63 12.82 6.03 -4.33
N ILE A 64 13.24 6.49 -5.51
CA ILE A 64 12.44 6.39 -6.75
C ILE A 64 12.35 4.93 -7.21
N ARG A 65 13.46 4.20 -7.19
CA ARG A 65 13.46 2.76 -7.53
C ARG A 65 12.75 1.97 -6.46
N ASP A 66 12.98 2.28 -5.19
CA ASP A 66 12.31 1.63 -4.07
C ASP A 66 10.80 1.85 -4.14
N TYR A 67 10.31 3.03 -4.53
CA TYR A 67 8.88 3.29 -4.75
C TYR A 67 8.28 2.49 -5.92
N ILE A 68 9.06 2.26 -6.98
CA ILE A 68 8.64 1.43 -8.12
C ILE A 68 8.63 -0.05 -7.74
N ASP A 69 9.70 -0.54 -7.11
CA ASP A 69 9.87 -1.94 -6.68
C ASP A 69 8.94 -2.31 -5.50
N CYS A 70 8.56 -1.33 -4.68
CA CYS A 70 7.59 -1.44 -3.59
C CYS A 70 6.15 -1.66 -4.10
N ARG A 71 5.86 -1.49 -5.40
CA ARG A 71 4.57 -1.90 -5.99
C ARG A 71 4.52 -3.42 -6.18
N TYR A 72 4.72 -4.13 -5.08
CA TYR A 72 4.47 -5.55 -5.01
C TYR A 72 2.95 -5.78 -5.04
N LEU A 73 2.49 -6.49 -6.06
CA LEU A 73 1.15 -7.04 -6.12
C LEU A 73 1.26 -8.54 -5.83
N SER A 74 0.56 -9.03 -4.80
CA SER A 74 0.63 -10.46 -4.48
C SER A 74 0.07 -11.31 -5.62
N ALA A 75 0.53 -12.56 -5.74
CA ALA A 75 0.03 -13.49 -6.75
C ALA A 75 -1.49 -13.70 -6.65
N SER A 76 -2.02 -13.74 -5.43
CA SER A 76 -3.46 -13.82 -5.16
C SER A 76 -4.21 -12.55 -5.58
N GLU A 77 -3.70 -11.35 -5.25
CA GLU A 77 -4.31 -10.08 -5.69
C GLU A 77 -4.29 -9.95 -7.22
N SER A 78 -3.21 -10.39 -7.86
CA SER A 78 -3.04 -10.40 -9.31
C SER A 78 -4.05 -11.31 -10.00
N ALA A 79 -4.23 -12.53 -9.48
CA ALA A 79 -5.24 -13.47 -9.96
C ALA A 79 -6.66 -12.91 -9.81
N TRP A 80 -6.97 -12.29 -8.66
CA TRP A 80 -8.26 -11.62 -8.45
C TRP A 80 -8.52 -10.51 -9.47
N ARG A 81 -7.50 -9.73 -9.85
CA ARG A 81 -7.62 -8.72 -10.90
C ARG A 81 -7.83 -9.33 -12.28
N ILE A 82 -7.10 -10.38 -12.63
CA ILE A 82 -7.22 -11.08 -13.93
C ILE A 82 -8.62 -11.69 -14.09
N PHE A 83 -9.16 -12.25 -13.01
CA PHE A 83 -10.51 -12.82 -13.00
C PHE A 83 -11.62 -11.80 -12.74
N GLU A 84 -11.31 -10.50 -12.73
CA GLU A 84 -12.25 -9.40 -12.49
C GLU A 84 -13.09 -9.57 -11.21
N LEU A 85 -12.53 -10.25 -10.21
CA LEU A 85 -13.22 -10.47 -8.95
C LEU A 85 -13.23 -9.19 -8.11
N PRO A 86 -14.31 -8.92 -7.35
CA PRO A 86 -14.38 -7.76 -6.49
C PRO A 86 -13.30 -7.82 -5.41
N LEU A 87 -12.26 -7.01 -5.57
CA LEU A 87 -11.10 -6.94 -4.64
C LEU A 87 -11.44 -6.25 -3.32
N HIS A 88 -12.29 -5.23 -3.39
CA HIS A 88 -12.63 -4.39 -2.25
C HIS A 88 -14.12 -4.03 -2.31
N GLY A 89 -14.84 -4.22 -1.21
CA GLY A 89 -16.15 -3.63 -1.00
C GLY A 89 -16.01 -2.13 -0.72
N ARG A 90 -15.72 -1.32 -1.75
CA ARG A 90 -15.73 0.14 -1.61
C ARG A 90 -17.16 0.63 -1.71
N SER A 91 -17.74 0.97 -0.56
CA SER A 91 -19.11 1.51 -0.48
C SER A 91 -19.21 2.98 -0.92
N HIS A 92 -18.08 3.71 -0.98
CA HIS A 92 -18.07 5.15 -1.26
C HIS A 92 -16.98 5.50 -2.27
N SER A 93 -17.27 6.46 -3.14
CA SER A 93 -16.32 7.06 -4.07
C SER A 93 -15.26 7.86 -3.32
N VAL A 94 -13.98 7.52 -3.52
CA VAL A 94 -12.86 8.24 -2.91
C VAL A 94 -12.41 9.35 -3.86
N GLY A 95 -12.64 10.60 -3.48
CA GLY A 95 -12.13 11.77 -4.20
C GLY A 95 -10.81 12.26 -3.60
N ARG A 96 -9.78 12.45 -4.41
CA ARG A 96 -8.50 13.03 -3.95
C ARG A 96 -8.59 14.55 -3.88
N LEU A 97 -8.22 15.12 -2.73
CA LEU A 97 -8.05 16.57 -2.60
C LEU A 97 -6.62 16.97 -3.01
N PRO A 98 -6.45 17.88 -3.98
CA PRO A 98 -5.14 18.33 -4.40
C PRO A 98 -4.48 19.19 -3.31
N VAL A 99 -3.18 19.01 -3.11
CA VAL A 99 -2.32 19.87 -2.29
C VAL A 99 -1.10 20.24 -3.11
N HIS A 100 -0.83 21.55 -3.25
CA HIS A 100 0.27 22.08 -4.05
C HIS A 100 0.69 23.46 -3.56
N LEU A 101 1.87 23.89 -4.00
CA LEU A 101 2.39 25.24 -3.73
C LEU A 101 1.69 26.29 -4.62
N PRO A 102 1.79 27.59 -4.26
CA PRO A 102 1.27 28.67 -5.09
C PRO A 102 1.87 28.65 -6.49
N GLY A 103 1.03 28.63 -7.53
CA GLY A 103 1.46 28.59 -8.94
C GLY A 103 1.95 27.22 -9.42
N VAL A 104 2.04 26.21 -8.55
CA VAL A 104 2.52 24.85 -8.89
C VAL A 104 1.34 23.88 -8.98
N ASN A 105 0.27 24.32 -9.64
CA ASN A 105 -0.93 23.50 -9.85
C ASN A 105 -0.60 22.40 -10.86
N ARG A 106 -1.06 21.18 -10.61
CA ARG A 106 -0.88 20.07 -11.55
C ARG A 106 -1.89 20.20 -12.69
N VAL A 107 -1.40 20.32 -13.91
CA VAL A 107 -2.22 20.38 -15.13
C VAL A 107 -1.95 19.13 -15.97
N LEU A 108 -3.01 18.54 -16.51
CA LEU A 108 -2.93 17.49 -17.52
C LEU A 108 -3.07 18.16 -18.89
N PHE A 109 -2.14 17.86 -19.79
CA PHE A 109 -2.13 18.41 -21.15
C PHE A 109 -1.74 17.33 -22.15
N GLU A 110 -2.16 17.51 -23.40
CA GLU A 110 -1.67 16.74 -24.53
C GLU A 110 -0.42 17.41 -25.09
N GLU A 111 0.52 16.62 -25.59
CA GLU A 111 1.77 17.12 -26.19
C GLU A 111 1.48 18.14 -27.30
N GLY A 112 2.08 19.32 -27.21
CA GLY A 112 1.85 20.44 -28.14
C GLY A 112 0.67 21.36 -27.80
N LYS A 113 -0.07 21.10 -26.70
CA LYS A 113 -1.16 21.96 -26.18
C LYS A 113 -0.85 22.55 -24.80
N GLU A 114 0.43 22.69 -24.44
CA GLU A 114 0.86 23.18 -23.13
C GLU A 114 0.30 24.57 -22.82
N SER A 115 0.41 25.49 -23.78
CA SER A 115 -0.01 26.88 -23.62
C SER A 115 -1.52 27.02 -23.40
N GLU A 116 -2.33 26.20 -24.10
CA GLU A 116 -3.78 26.19 -23.93
C GLU A 116 -4.17 25.59 -22.57
N ALA A 117 -3.47 24.54 -22.14
CA ALA A 117 -3.72 23.91 -20.84
C ALA A 117 -3.38 24.84 -19.66
N ILE A 118 -2.32 25.65 -19.79
CA ILE A 118 -1.97 26.68 -18.81
C ILE A 118 -3.05 27.77 -18.78
N ALA A 119 -3.54 28.22 -19.94
CA ALA A 119 -4.61 29.22 -20.02
C ALA A 119 -5.95 28.72 -19.45
N LYS A 120 -6.25 27.42 -19.61
CA LYS A 120 -7.42 26.75 -19.05
C LYS A 120 -7.26 26.32 -17.60
N ASN A 121 -6.10 26.51 -16.99
CA ASN A 121 -5.83 26.12 -15.61
C ASN A 121 -6.66 26.99 -14.66
N GLY A 122 -7.86 26.51 -14.34
CA GLY A 122 -8.79 27.17 -13.44
C GLY A 122 -8.44 26.99 -11.97
N ASP A 123 -9.37 27.41 -11.12
CA ASP A 123 -9.25 27.21 -9.68
C ASP A 123 -9.26 25.72 -9.32
N THR A 124 -8.28 25.29 -8.53
CA THR A 124 -8.26 23.95 -7.96
C THR A 124 -9.15 23.93 -6.71
N LYS A 125 -9.53 22.75 -6.25
CA LYS A 125 -10.24 22.60 -4.96
C LYS A 125 -9.47 23.29 -3.80
N LEU A 126 -8.14 23.31 -3.85
CA LEU A 126 -7.35 23.98 -2.83
C LEU A 126 -7.45 25.50 -2.93
N THR A 127 -7.37 26.07 -4.14
CA THR A 127 -7.50 27.52 -4.30
C THR A 127 -8.91 27.99 -3.99
N ALA A 128 -9.93 27.22 -4.39
CA ALA A 128 -11.33 27.43 -4.00
C ALA A 128 -11.51 27.41 -2.48
N PHE A 129 -10.87 26.46 -1.76
CA PHE A 129 -10.87 26.45 -0.29
C PHE A 129 -10.27 27.72 0.31
N PHE A 130 -9.14 28.21 -0.21
CA PHE A 130 -8.56 29.46 0.27
C PHE A 130 -9.42 30.69 -0.03
N GLN A 131 -10.09 30.73 -1.19
CA GLN A 131 -11.04 31.78 -1.52
C GLN A 131 -12.25 31.74 -0.57
N LEU A 132 -12.79 30.56 -0.30
CA LEU A 132 -13.90 30.37 0.65
C LEU A 132 -13.54 30.87 2.05
N ASN A 133 -12.32 30.59 2.53
CA ASN A 133 -11.83 31.07 3.82
C ASN A 133 -11.71 32.61 3.92
N LYS A 134 -11.53 33.30 2.78
CA LYS A 134 -11.53 34.77 2.76
C LYS A 134 -12.94 35.32 2.99
N ILE A 135 -13.94 34.68 2.39
CA ILE A 135 -15.33 35.14 2.36
C ILE A 135 -16.09 34.71 3.62
N ALA A 136 -16.10 33.41 3.92
CA ALA A 136 -16.87 32.82 5.02
C ALA A 136 -15.98 32.64 6.26
N LYS A 137 -16.43 33.15 7.41
CA LYS A 137 -15.72 32.97 8.69
C LYS A 137 -15.91 31.58 9.24
N GLU A 138 -17.05 30.96 8.94
CA GLU A 138 -17.42 29.60 9.33
C GLU A 138 -16.48 28.57 8.69
N ALA A 139 -16.10 28.79 7.44
CA ALA A 139 -15.20 27.91 6.71
C ALA A 139 -13.80 27.80 7.34
N ARG A 140 -13.36 28.82 8.10
CA ARG A 140 -12.04 28.85 8.78
C ARG A 140 -11.92 27.84 9.91
N GLN A 141 -13.05 27.37 10.42
CA GLN A 141 -13.13 26.36 11.48
C GLN A 141 -13.14 24.92 10.92
N ILE A 142 -13.31 24.78 9.60
CA ILE A 142 -13.49 23.49 8.93
C ILE A 142 -12.18 23.10 8.26
N LYS A 143 -11.74 21.86 8.47
CA LYS A 143 -10.55 21.33 7.81
C LYS A 143 -10.82 21.13 6.31
N TYR A 144 -9.79 21.28 5.50
CA TYR A 144 -9.89 21.10 4.05
C TYR A 144 -10.50 19.74 3.63
N GLU A 145 -10.23 18.67 4.38
CA GLU A 145 -10.81 17.33 4.17
C GLU A 145 -12.32 17.24 4.44
N ASP A 146 -12.83 18.08 5.33
CA ASP A 146 -14.24 18.09 5.77
C ASP A 146 -15.09 19.10 5.00
N ILE A 147 -14.48 20.00 4.22
CA ILE A 147 -15.18 21.02 3.43
C ILE A 147 -16.25 20.43 2.49
N PRO A 148 -16.00 19.32 1.76
CA PRO A 148 -17.01 18.70 0.91
C PRO A 148 -18.27 18.23 1.64
N LEU A 149 -18.24 18.10 2.96
CA LEU A 149 -19.39 17.70 3.77
C LEU A 149 -20.38 18.86 3.97
N GLN A 150 -19.90 20.09 3.89
CA GLN A 150 -20.68 21.31 4.16
C GLN A 150 -20.84 22.20 2.93
N TYR A 151 -19.88 22.17 2.01
CA TYR A 151 -19.83 23.00 0.81
C TYR A 151 -19.61 22.14 -0.44
N LYS A 152 -20.06 22.67 -1.58
CA LYS A 152 -19.77 22.09 -2.89
C LYS A 152 -18.65 22.89 -3.57
N TRP A 153 -17.83 22.16 -4.32
CA TRP A 153 -16.80 22.73 -5.18
C TRP A 153 -17.40 23.47 -6.36
#